data_AF-A0A4U7D2M2-F1
#
_entry.id   AF-A0A4U7D2M2-F1
#
_cell.length_a   1.000
_cell.length_b   1.000
_cell.length_c   1.000
_cell.angle_alpha   90.00
_cell.angle_beta   90.00
_cell.angle_gamma   90.00
#
_symmetry.space_group_name_H-M   'P 1'
#
loop_
_entity.id
_entity.type
_entity.pdbx_description
1 polymer ?
#
loop_
_entity_poly.entity_id
_entity_poly.type
_entity_poly.pdbx_seq_one_letter_code
_entity_poly.pdbx_strand_id
1 'polypeptide(L)'
;PGDDVQQIDWNATARLGETYVRETEGETDRRTLLIVDHRNRMATGTDGGTMLEYAREVAGGIAQTAAEHGDPLGFRAVGSQGITTQITAGTTPQTYSRIESALYSLQLTAETSTEGTRSAPQ
;
A
#
# COMPACT_ATOMS: atom_id res chain seq x y z
N PRO A 1 15.32 -21.23 -6.19
CA PRO A 1 15.12 -20.10 -5.27
C PRO A 1 14.50 -18.93 -6.05
N GLY A 2 13.18 -18.97 -6.17
CA GLY A 2 12.44 -18.13 -7.10
C GLY A 2 10.99 -18.57 -7.06
N ASP A 3 10.25 -18.03 -6.10
CA ASP A 3 8.81 -17.91 -6.15
C ASP A 3 8.42 -16.83 -5.14
N ASP A 4 7.31 -16.14 -5.40
CA ASP A 4 6.78 -14.92 -4.75
C ASP A 4 6.91 -13.61 -5.53
N VAL A 5 7.15 -13.66 -6.85
CA VAL A 5 6.92 -12.51 -7.75
C VAL A 5 5.76 -12.77 -8.72
N GLN A 6 5.20 -13.98 -8.73
CA GLN A 6 4.14 -14.39 -9.67
C GLN A 6 2.71 -14.06 -9.22
N GLN A 7 2.51 -13.45 -8.05
CA GLN A 7 1.17 -13.08 -7.56
C GLN A 7 0.81 -11.60 -7.71
N ILE A 8 1.76 -10.76 -8.15
CA ILE A 8 1.47 -9.35 -8.39
C ILE A 8 1.11 -9.20 -9.86
N ASP A 9 -0.18 -9.24 -10.16
CA ASP A 9 -0.69 -8.86 -11.46
C ASP A 9 -0.53 -7.34 -11.65
N TRP A 10 0.64 -6.97 -12.16
CA TRP A 10 1.01 -5.59 -12.45
C TRP A 10 0.13 -4.94 -13.54
N ASN A 11 -0.71 -5.70 -14.26
CA ASN A 11 -1.70 -5.11 -15.16
C ASN A 11 -2.92 -4.54 -14.41
N ALA A 12 -3.20 -5.00 -13.20
CA ALA A 12 -4.28 -4.47 -12.36
C ALA A 12 -3.97 -3.07 -11.79
N THR A 13 -2.70 -2.64 -11.81
CA THR A 13 -2.25 -1.39 -11.17
C THR A 13 -2.30 -0.16 -12.09
N ALA A 14 -2.64 -0.31 -13.37
CA ALA A 14 -2.33 0.72 -14.37
C ALA A 14 -3.52 1.53 -14.93
N ARG A 15 -4.77 1.25 -14.58
CA ARG A 15 -5.91 1.93 -15.23
C ARG A 15 -6.95 2.41 -14.24
N LEU A 16 -7.13 3.74 -14.19
CA LEU A 16 -8.39 4.36 -13.78
C LEU A 16 -9.56 3.60 -14.44
N GLY A 17 -10.36 2.87 -13.66
CA GLY A 17 -11.43 2.06 -14.24
C GLY A 17 -12.07 1.07 -13.28
N GLU A 18 -11.55 -0.14 -13.18
CA GLU A 18 -12.22 -1.26 -12.49
C GLU A 18 -11.16 -2.20 -11.89
N THR A 19 -11.19 -2.39 -10.57
CA THR A 19 -10.25 -3.23 -9.82
C THR A 19 -10.70 -4.69 -9.85
N TYR A 20 -9.86 -5.57 -10.39
CA TYR A 20 -10.08 -7.01 -10.39
C TYR A 20 -9.59 -7.61 -9.06
N VAL A 21 -10.51 -7.93 -8.16
CA VAL A 21 -10.22 -8.79 -7.00
C VAL A 21 -10.56 -10.22 -7.42
N ARG A 22 -9.54 -11.09 -7.45
CA ARG A 22 -9.73 -12.51 -7.77
C ARG A 22 -10.43 -13.21 -6.61
N GLU A 23 -11.74 -13.39 -6.74
CA GLU A 23 -12.54 -14.16 -5.79
C GLU A 23 -12.30 -15.67 -6.00
N THR A 24 -11.77 -16.35 -4.99
CA THR A 24 -11.82 -17.82 -4.90
C THR A 24 -12.72 -18.15 -3.74
N GLU A 25 -13.91 -18.69 -4.02
CA GLU A 25 -14.83 -19.22 -3.01
C GLU A 25 -14.18 -20.40 -2.29
N GLY A 26 -14.04 -20.25 -0.98
CA GLY A 26 -13.49 -21.23 -0.06
C GLY A 26 -13.34 -20.57 1.28
N GLU A 27 -13.99 -21.13 2.30
CA GLU A 27 -13.83 -20.76 3.69
C GLU A 27 -12.37 -21.03 4.08
N THR A 28 -11.50 -20.06 3.85
CA THR A 28 -10.06 -20.15 4.04
C THR A 28 -9.63 -18.78 4.49
N ASP A 29 -9.03 -18.69 5.68
CA ASP A 29 -8.43 -17.47 6.23
C ASP A 29 -7.64 -16.75 5.13
N ARG A 30 -8.22 -15.71 4.52
CA ARG A 30 -7.61 -15.04 3.37
C ARG A 30 -6.48 -14.17 3.87
N ARG A 31 -5.26 -14.72 3.83
CA ARG A 31 -4.05 -13.98 4.21
C ARG A 31 -3.80 -12.86 3.22
N THR A 32 -4.05 -11.63 3.65
CA THR A 32 -3.93 -10.43 2.82
C THR A 32 -2.74 -9.60 3.28
N LEU A 33 -1.94 -9.11 2.33
CA LEU A 33 -0.91 -8.11 2.57
C LEU A 33 -1.25 -6.83 1.81
N LEU A 34 -1.56 -5.77 2.55
CA LEU A 34 -1.86 -4.47 1.99
C LEU A 34 -0.57 -3.66 1.81
N ILE A 35 -0.26 -3.25 0.58
CA ILE A 35 0.95 -2.48 0.25
C ILE A 35 0.52 -1.14 -0.34
N VAL A 36 0.93 -0.03 0.29
CA VAL A 36 0.57 1.32 -0.16
C VAL A 36 1.82 2.12 -0.50
N ASP A 37 1.85 2.65 -1.72
CA ASP A 37 2.82 3.64 -2.15
C ASP A 37 2.45 5.01 -1.55
N HIS A 38 3.42 5.71 -0.97
CA HIS A 38 3.25 7.09 -0.52
C HIS A 38 4.41 7.99 -0.97
N ARG A 39 5.00 7.67 -2.13
CA ARG A 39 5.99 8.51 -2.81
C ARG A 39 5.33 9.76 -3.40
N ASN A 40 6.15 10.77 -3.75
CA ASN A 40 5.65 12.06 -4.24
C ASN A 40 4.74 11.96 -5.48
N ARG A 41 4.87 10.90 -6.31
CA ARG A 41 3.96 10.64 -7.43
C ARG A 41 2.49 10.53 -7.00
N MET A 42 2.24 10.05 -5.78
CA MET A 42 0.91 9.90 -5.20
C MET A 42 0.24 11.25 -4.85
N ALA A 43 0.96 12.37 -4.98
CA ALA A 43 0.41 13.73 -4.89
C ALA A 43 -0.44 14.12 -6.11
N THR A 44 -0.38 13.35 -7.19
CA THR A 44 -1.14 13.62 -8.42
C THR A 44 -2.65 13.60 -8.11
N GLY A 45 -3.40 14.60 -8.59
CA GLY A 45 -4.84 14.72 -8.36
C GLY A 45 -5.35 16.10 -8.75
N THR A 46 -6.67 16.27 -8.77
CA THR A 46 -7.36 17.56 -8.98
C THR A 46 -8.36 17.78 -7.83
N ASP A 47 -9.29 18.73 -7.97
CA ASP A 47 -10.28 19.20 -6.98
C ASP A 47 -11.14 18.13 -6.23
N GLY A 48 -10.91 16.83 -6.45
CA GLY A 48 -11.50 15.70 -5.71
C GLY A 48 -10.53 14.91 -4.80
N GLY A 49 -9.24 15.25 -4.77
CA GLY A 49 -8.22 14.61 -3.94
C GLY A 49 -7.05 14.02 -4.73
N THR A 50 -5.98 13.71 -4.00
CA THR A 50 -4.74 13.08 -4.46
C THR A 50 -4.89 11.57 -4.59
N MET A 51 -4.06 10.93 -5.42
CA MET A 51 -3.99 9.48 -5.50
C MET A 51 -3.72 8.83 -4.13
N LEU A 52 -2.96 9.49 -3.24
CA LEU A 52 -2.73 9.01 -1.87
C LEU A 52 -4.01 9.00 -1.04
N GLU A 53 -4.84 10.04 -1.14
CA GLU A 53 -6.13 10.09 -0.43
C GLU A 53 -7.06 8.98 -0.92
N TYR A 54 -7.20 8.81 -2.23
CA TYR A 54 -7.99 7.70 -2.79
C TYR A 54 -7.44 6.33 -2.40
N ALA A 55 -6.12 6.15 -2.40
CA ALA A 55 -5.50 4.89 -1.99
C ALA A 55 -5.79 4.56 -0.52
N ARG A 56 -5.86 5.56 0.37
CA ARG A 56 -6.22 5.36 1.78
C ARG A 56 -7.65 4.91 1.94
N GLU A 57 -8.60 5.53 1.24
CA GLU A 57 -10.02 5.14 1.32
C GLU A 57 -10.23 3.71 0.82
N VAL A 58 -9.67 3.37 -0.34
CA VAL A 58 -9.77 2.00 -0.90
C VAL A 58 -9.11 0.98 0.02
N ALA A 59 -7.92 1.29 0.52
CA ALA A 59 -7.22 0.42 1.46
C ALA A 59 -7.95 0.28 2.80
N GLY A 60 -8.61 1.34 3.26
CA GLY A 60 -9.43 1.35 4.47
C GLY A 60 -10.62 0.40 4.33
N GLY A 61 -11.31 0.44 3.19
CA GLY A 61 -12.38 -0.52 2.86
C GLY A 61 -11.89 -1.97 2.89
N ILE A 62 -10.73 -2.26 2.28
CA ILE A 62 -10.13 -3.61 2.31
C ILE A 62 -9.78 -4.02 3.75
N ALA A 63 -9.20 -3.12 4.53
CA ALA A 63 -8.83 -3.39 5.92
C ALA A 63 -10.06 -3.67 6.79
N GLN A 64 -11.14 -2.92 6.58
CA GLN A 64 -12.42 -3.11 7.24
C GLN A 64 -13.04 -4.47 6.86
N THR A 65 -13.08 -4.82 5.57
CA THR A 65 -13.59 -6.12 5.12
C THR A 65 -12.81 -7.27 5.74
N ALA A 66 -11.47 -7.19 5.79
CA ALA A 66 -10.66 -8.21 6.46
C ALA A 66 -11.00 -8.31 7.96
N ALA A 67 -11.19 -7.19 8.63
CA ALA A 67 -11.57 -7.16 10.05
C ALA A 67 -12.95 -7.77 10.30
N GLU A 68 -13.93 -7.48 9.43
CA GLU A 68 -15.30 -8.02 9.50
C GLU A 68 -15.34 -9.55 9.32
N HIS A 69 -14.48 -10.09 8.45
CA HIS A 69 -14.39 -11.53 8.19
C HIS A 69 -13.40 -12.26 9.11
N GLY A 70 -12.62 -11.53 9.93
CA GLY A 70 -11.59 -12.13 10.78
C GLY A 70 -10.35 -12.60 10.00
N ASP A 71 -10.14 -12.09 8.79
CA ASP A 71 -9.07 -12.51 7.88
C ASP A 71 -7.70 -11.94 8.29
N PRO A 72 -6.59 -12.72 8.25
CA PRO A 72 -5.27 -12.21 8.59
C PRO A 72 -4.83 -11.08 7.65
N LEU A 73 -4.61 -9.88 8.21
CA LEU A 73 -4.21 -8.69 7.46
C LEU A 73 -2.84 -8.19 7.91
N GLY A 74 -1.91 -8.06 6.96
CA GLY A 74 -0.63 -7.36 7.13
C GLY A 74 -0.60 -6.05 6.35
N PHE A 75 0.34 -5.16 6.70
CA PHE A 75 0.48 -3.84 6.07
C PHE A 75 1.93 -3.47 5.77
N ARG A 76 2.17 -2.87 4.60
CA ARG A 76 3.44 -2.25 4.21
C ARG A 76 3.18 -0.88 3.59
N ALA A 77 3.99 0.09 3.96
CA ALA A 77 4.05 1.37 3.26
C ALA A 77 5.40 1.52 2.56
N VAL A 78 5.39 2.05 1.33
CA VAL A 78 6.58 2.20 0.49
C VAL A 78 6.78 3.67 0.13
N GLY A 79 7.87 4.23 0.61
CA GLY A 79 8.30 5.60 0.36
C GLY A 79 9.48 5.69 -0.62
N SER A 80 10.03 6.89 -0.77
CA SER A 80 11.12 7.17 -1.73
C SER A 80 12.42 6.40 -1.44
N GLN A 81 12.65 6.00 -0.18
CA GLN A 81 13.82 5.24 0.26
C GLN A 81 13.53 3.77 0.59
N GLY A 82 12.35 3.25 0.20
CA GLY A 82 11.94 1.87 0.46
C GLY A 82 10.82 1.74 1.48
N ILE A 83 10.78 0.63 2.24
CA ILE A 83 9.70 0.34 3.19
C ILE A 83 9.79 1.29 4.38
N THR A 84 8.72 2.04 4.63
CA THR A 84 8.62 3.01 5.73
C THR A 84 7.82 2.47 6.92
N THR A 85 6.89 1.55 6.67
CA THR A 85 6.10 0.90 7.71
C THR A 85 5.94 -0.59 7.40
N GLN A 86 6.04 -1.42 8.44
CA GLN A 86 5.83 -2.85 8.36
C GLN A 86 5.05 -3.36 9.57
N ILE A 87 3.89 -3.96 9.31
CA ILE A 87 3.05 -4.64 10.31
C ILE A 87 2.82 -6.08 9.83
N THR A 88 3.22 -7.04 10.65
CA THR A 88 3.01 -8.47 10.36
C THR A 88 1.53 -8.81 10.36
N ALA A 89 1.13 -9.72 9.48
CA ALA A 89 -0.26 -10.13 9.38
C ALA A 89 -0.77 -10.73 10.70
N GLY A 90 -1.99 -10.38 11.06
CA GLY A 90 -2.69 -10.94 12.22
C GLY A 90 -4.19 -10.66 12.14
N THR A 91 -4.94 -11.33 13.01
CA THR A 91 -6.41 -11.31 13.02
C THR A 91 -7.00 -10.58 14.22
N THR A 92 -6.16 -9.96 15.05
CA THR A 92 -6.60 -9.32 16.29
C THR A 92 -7.17 -7.92 16.04
N PRO A 93 -8.16 -7.46 16.82
CA PRO A 93 -8.63 -6.08 16.75
C PRO A 93 -7.51 -5.04 16.85
N GLN A 94 -6.50 -5.28 17.71
CA GLN A 94 -5.35 -4.40 17.84
C GLN A 94 -4.49 -4.35 16.57
N THR A 95 -4.37 -5.48 15.85
CA THR A 95 -3.69 -5.52 14.55
C THR A 95 -4.43 -4.64 13.54
N TYR A 96 -5.75 -4.80 13.40
CA TYR A 96 -6.55 -4.01 12.46
C TYR A 96 -6.50 -2.51 12.77
N SER A 97 -6.72 -2.10 14.02
CA SER A 97 -6.65 -0.68 14.40
C SER A 97 -5.27 -0.07 14.20
N ARG A 98 -4.19 -0.85 14.41
CA ARG A 98 -2.83 -0.39 14.14
C ARG A 98 -2.59 -0.21 12.63
N ILE A 99 -3.16 -1.07 11.79
CA ILE A 99 -3.08 -0.96 10.34
C ILE A 99 -3.85 0.27 9.85
N GLU A 100 -5.08 0.50 10.31
CA GLU A 100 -5.83 1.72 9.97
C GLU A 100 -5.10 2.99 10.40
N SER A 101 -4.60 3.02 11.64
CA SER A 101 -3.85 4.18 12.15
C SER A 101 -2.60 4.46 11.31
N ALA A 102 -1.88 3.41 10.90
CA ALA A 102 -0.71 3.53 10.04
C ALA A 102 -1.08 3.99 8.62
N LEU A 103 -2.19 3.49 8.06
CA LEU A 103 -2.69 3.85 6.74
C LEU A 103 -3.10 5.33 6.65
N TYR A 104 -3.93 5.80 7.58
CA TYR A 104 -4.45 7.17 7.55
C TYR A 104 -3.42 8.23 7.96
N SER A 105 -2.34 7.84 8.64
CA SER A 105 -1.24 8.75 8.99
C SER A 105 -0.25 9.00 7.83
N LEU A 106 -0.43 8.37 6.66
CA LEU A 106 0.71 8.11 5.77
C LEU A 106 1.58 9.28 5.28
N GLN A 107 1.14 10.47 4.90
CA GLN A 107 1.94 11.55 4.26
C GLN A 107 2.84 11.19 3.04
N LEU A 108 3.14 12.17 2.20
CA LEU A 108 4.04 11.96 1.04
C LEU A 108 5.50 11.98 1.49
N THR A 109 6.31 11.02 1.04
CA THR A 109 7.77 11.09 1.28
C THR A 109 8.41 12.12 0.36
N ALA A 110 9.34 12.91 0.91
CA ALA A 110 10.15 13.84 0.14
C ALA A 110 10.95 13.11 -0.96
N GLU A 111 11.07 13.77 -2.12
CA GLU A 111 11.99 13.33 -3.16
C GLU A 111 13.42 13.64 -2.73
N THR A 112 14.29 12.65 -2.80
CA THR A 112 15.72 12.91 -2.72
C THR A 112 16.16 13.53 -4.03
N SER A 113 16.26 14.86 -4.08
CA SER A 113 17.12 15.52 -5.06
C SER A 113 18.51 14.92 -4.88
N THR A 114 18.92 14.08 -5.83
CA THR A 114 20.33 13.68 -5.93
C THR A 114 21.08 14.95 -6.34
N GLU A 115 21.54 15.70 -5.35
CA GLU A 115 22.51 16.79 -5.56
C GLU A 115 23.79 16.12 -6.08
N GLY A 116 23.83 15.90 -7.38
CA GLY A 116 25.04 15.54 -8.10
C GLY A 116 26.00 16.70 -7.95
N THR A 117 26.84 16.65 -6.90
CA THR A 117 28.07 17.43 -6.85
C THR A 117 28.90 17.02 -8.06
N ARG A 118 28.74 17.75 -9.17
CA ARG A 118 29.78 17.86 -10.19
C ARG A 118 30.94 18.63 -9.55
N SER A 119 31.77 17.94 -8.78
CA SER A 119 33.16 18.35 -8.62
C SER A 119 33.85 18.15 -9.97
N ALA A 120 33.99 19.23 -10.72
CA ALA A 120 34.97 19.30 -11.79
C ALA A 120 36.37 19.29 -11.13
N PRO A 121 37.35 18.55 -11.67
CA PRO A 121 38.71 18.68 -11.20
C PRO A 121 39.29 19.99 -11.76
N GLN A 122 39.80 20.85 -10.88
CA GLN A 122 41.05 21.59 -11.06
C GLN A 122 41.50 22.19 -9.73
#